data_AF-A0A0M2HIJ7-F1
#
_entry.id   AF-A0A0M2HIJ7-F1
#
_cell.length_a   1.000
_cell.length_b   1.000
_cell.length_c   1.000
_cell.angle_alpha   90.00
_cell.angle_beta   90.00
_cell.angle_gamma   90.00
#
_symmetry.space_group_name_H-M   'P 1'
#
loop_
_entity.id
_entity.type
_entity.pdbx_description
1 polymer ?
#
loop_
_entity_poly.entity_id
_entity_poly.type
_entity_poly.pdbx_seq_one_letter_code
_entity_poly.pdbx_strand_id
1 'polypeptide(L)'
;MATSFEEFSNFLLNSDQRSAMGIHLTDAEARAVHAEPATAQAWYSYWLSTQAASVPPAEYVVAPAPYPGTAAISGTGGQPAETAAFATATAVYPGFAADAATAAAPKKKHTVLWVILSIVLVLVLAVIGTVVFAFTTARHWTAIDVPEHPETFHTEEYDTGLYDVTMDEINPCWVNEDWTDCTNLYVASYNAACSGVSLTENGSAVCTDYADMIEQMKAQDGDGYYVETLGGYGGLHQTAERATREVSNDDYTPAQTHEAVCYLGFIGECGTSASTTSG
;
A
#
# COMPACT_ATOMS: atom_id res chain seq x y z
N MET A 1 -16.82 -28.90 0.91
CA MET A 1 -16.15 -29.00 2.23
C MET A 1 -14.73 -28.52 2.00
N ALA A 2 -14.19 -27.63 2.85
CA ALA A 2 -12.83 -27.15 2.67
C ALA A 2 -11.85 -28.30 2.98
N THR A 3 -10.98 -28.65 2.02
CA THR A 3 -9.88 -29.61 2.21
C THR A 3 -8.91 -29.04 3.23
N SER A 4 -8.50 -29.83 4.22
CA SER A 4 -7.50 -29.41 5.21
C SER A 4 -6.08 -29.41 4.62
N PHE A 5 -5.13 -28.76 5.28
CA PHE A 5 -3.72 -28.74 4.84
C PHE A 5 -3.10 -30.14 4.83
N GLU A 6 -3.35 -30.95 5.85
CA GLU A 6 -2.85 -32.33 5.95
C GLU A 6 -3.42 -33.22 4.85
N GLU A 7 -4.69 -33.01 4.49
CA GLU A 7 -5.36 -33.73 3.41
C GLU A 7 -4.80 -33.31 2.04
N PHE A 8 -4.59 -32.01 1.82
CA PHE A 8 -3.91 -31.48 0.63
C PHE A 8 -2.49 -32.07 0.48
N SER A 9 -1.71 -32.10 1.56
CA SER A 9 -0.35 -32.66 1.55
C SER A 9 -0.37 -34.14 1.13
N ASN A 10 -1.30 -34.93 1.67
CA ASN A 10 -1.44 -36.33 1.28
C ASN A 10 -1.86 -36.49 -0.19
N PHE A 11 -2.71 -35.60 -0.70
CA PHE A 11 -3.12 -35.62 -2.11
C PHE A 11 -1.97 -35.32 -3.08
N LEU A 12 -0.96 -34.54 -2.67
CA LEU A 12 0.24 -34.33 -3.49
C LEU A 12 0.98 -35.64 -3.81
N LEU A 13 0.88 -36.67 -2.98
CA LEU A 13 1.54 -37.95 -3.22
C LEU A 13 0.78 -38.86 -4.21
N ASN A 14 -0.43 -38.48 -4.64
CA ASN A 14 -1.27 -39.28 -5.53
C ASN A 14 -1.59 -38.51 -6.84
N SER A 15 -1.18 -39.05 -7.98
CA SER A 15 -1.33 -38.39 -9.30
C SER A 15 -2.78 -38.10 -9.68
N ASP A 16 -3.71 -39.00 -9.36
CA ASP A 16 -5.11 -38.87 -9.73
C ASP A 16 -5.78 -37.78 -8.89
N GLN A 17 -5.43 -37.69 -7.61
CA GLN A 17 -5.95 -36.66 -6.70
C GLN A 17 -5.38 -35.27 -7.02
N ARG A 18 -4.09 -35.16 -7.37
CA ARG A 18 -3.51 -33.90 -7.87
C ARG A 18 -4.24 -33.39 -9.10
N SER A 19 -4.52 -34.29 -10.05
CA SER A 19 -5.24 -33.96 -11.28
C SER A 19 -6.68 -33.53 -11.01
N ALA A 20 -7.38 -34.18 -10.08
CA ALA A 20 -8.73 -33.79 -9.66
C ALA A 20 -8.79 -32.39 -9.02
N MET A 21 -7.70 -31.93 -8.41
CA MET A 21 -7.57 -30.59 -7.84
C MET A 21 -7.08 -29.53 -8.84
N GLY A 22 -6.78 -29.90 -10.08
CA GLY A 22 -6.21 -28.99 -11.09
C GLY A 22 -4.75 -28.62 -10.85
N ILE A 23 -4.00 -29.42 -10.08
CA ILE A 23 -2.59 -29.17 -9.77
C ILE A 23 -1.71 -29.91 -10.77
N HIS A 24 -1.02 -29.16 -11.63
CA HIS A 24 -0.13 -29.69 -12.66
C HIS A 24 1.32 -29.81 -12.15
N LEU A 25 1.55 -30.73 -11.22
CA LEU A 25 2.89 -31.09 -10.74
C LEU A 25 3.26 -32.52 -11.15
N THR A 26 4.49 -32.70 -11.63
CA THR A 26 5.08 -34.03 -11.85
C THR A 26 5.26 -34.77 -10.52
N ASP A 27 5.43 -36.09 -10.56
CA ASP A 27 5.64 -36.89 -9.33
C ASP A 27 6.90 -36.48 -8.57
N ALA A 28 7.95 -36.07 -9.27
CA ALA A 28 9.19 -35.62 -8.65
C ALA A 28 8.99 -34.27 -7.92
N GLU A 29 8.34 -33.31 -8.57
CA GLU A 29 8.04 -32.00 -7.98
C GLU A 29 7.08 -32.13 -6.80
N ALA A 30 6.04 -32.96 -6.92
CA ALA A 30 5.08 -33.16 -5.85
C ALA A 30 5.72 -33.76 -4.60
N ARG A 31 6.72 -34.65 -4.76
CA ARG A 31 7.53 -35.16 -3.63
C ARG A 31 8.44 -34.09 -3.04
N ALA A 32 9.05 -33.24 -3.87
CA ALA A 32 9.88 -32.14 -3.40
C ALA A 32 9.05 -31.12 -2.59
N VAL A 33 7.87 -30.74 -3.10
CA VAL A 33 6.92 -29.87 -2.40
C VAL A 33 6.45 -30.51 -1.09
N HIS A 34 6.14 -31.81 -1.10
CA HIS A 34 5.73 -32.54 0.12
C HIS A 34 6.86 -32.66 1.16
N ALA A 35 8.12 -32.78 0.73
CA ALA A 35 9.26 -32.95 1.63
C ALA A 35 9.57 -31.69 2.44
N GLU A 36 9.13 -30.52 2.00
CA GLU A 36 9.42 -29.23 2.62
C GLU A 36 8.13 -28.54 3.12
N PRO A 37 7.90 -28.45 4.45
CA PRO A 37 6.65 -27.93 5.01
C PRO A 37 6.31 -26.49 4.59
N ALA A 38 7.30 -25.61 4.48
CA ALA A 38 7.09 -24.22 4.08
C ALA A 38 6.60 -24.11 2.62
N THR A 39 7.20 -24.89 1.73
CA THR A 39 6.84 -24.97 0.31
C THR A 39 5.45 -25.57 0.13
N ALA A 40 5.12 -26.65 0.86
CA ALA A 40 3.78 -27.23 0.87
C ALA A 40 2.72 -26.20 1.32
N GLN A 41 3.02 -25.40 2.34
CA GLN A 41 2.10 -24.39 2.87
C GLN A 41 1.89 -23.23 1.88
N ALA A 42 2.94 -22.81 1.18
CA ALA A 42 2.84 -21.84 0.09
C ALA A 42 1.93 -22.36 -1.05
N TRP A 43 2.14 -23.60 -1.49
CA TRP A 43 1.30 -24.25 -2.51
C TRP A 43 -0.16 -24.40 -2.10
N TYR A 44 -0.42 -24.73 -0.83
CA TYR A 44 -1.78 -24.82 -0.29
C TYR A 44 -2.48 -23.46 -0.32
N SER A 45 -1.79 -22.38 0.08
CA SER A 45 -2.34 -21.02 0.04
C SER A 45 -2.64 -20.55 -1.39
N TYR A 46 -1.75 -20.85 -2.34
CA TYR A 46 -1.96 -20.59 -3.76
C TYR A 46 -3.18 -21.36 -4.28
N TRP A 47 -3.27 -22.66 -4.01
CA TRP A 47 -4.39 -23.48 -4.44
C TRP A 47 -5.74 -22.98 -3.89
N LEU A 48 -5.80 -22.59 -2.61
CA LEU A 48 -7.00 -21.98 -2.02
C LEU A 48 -7.41 -20.68 -2.75
N SER A 49 -6.45 -19.85 -3.15
CA SER A 49 -6.72 -18.61 -3.89
C SER A 49 -7.30 -18.89 -5.29
N THR A 50 -6.86 -19.97 -5.95
CA THR A 50 -7.36 -20.34 -7.29
C THR A 50 -8.77 -20.92 -7.27
N GLN A 51 -9.19 -21.57 -6.17
CA GLN A 51 -10.57 -22.10 -6.06
C GLN A 51 -11.63 -21.01 -5.99
N ALA A 52 -11.30 -19.84 -5.42
CA ALA A 52 -12.22 -18.72 -5.27
C ALA A 52 -12.61 -18.06 -6.61
N ALA A 53 -11.87 -18.32 -7.70
CA ALA A 53 -12.07 -17.68 -9.00
C ALA A 53 -13.08 -18.38 -9.93
N SER A 54 -13.82 -19.38 -9.47
CA SER A 54 -14.71 -20.19 -10.32
C SER A 54 -16.15 -19.65 -10.51
N VAL A 55 -16.45 -18.41 -10.10
CA VAL A 55 -17.70 -17.76 -10.51
C VAL A 55 -17.50 -17.14 -11.90
N PRO A 56 -18.13 -17.64 -12.98
CA PRO A 56 -18.06 -16.97 -14.27
C PRO A 56 -18.62 -15.55 -14.13
N PRO A 57 -17.96 -14.53 -14.70
CA PRO A 57 -18.53 -13.19 -14.70
C PRO A 57 -19.89 -13.23 -15.40
N ALA A 58 -20.93 -12.78 -14.70
CA ALA A 58 -22.22 -12.54 -15.32
C ALA A 58 -22.00 -11.59 -16.50
N GLU A 59 -22.40 -12.04 -17.69
CA GLU A 59 -22.33 -11.29 -18.93
C GLU A 59 -23.25 -10.06 -18.80
N TYR A 60 -22.69 -8.92 -18.41
CA TYR A 60 -23.41 -7.65 -18.40
C TYR A 60 -23.56 -7.16 -19.83
N VAL A 61 -24.76 -7.36 -20.39
CA VAL A 61 -25.22 -6.65 -21.58
C VAL A 61 -25.25 -5.16 -21.26
N VAL A 62 -24.27 -4.41 -21.76
CA VAL A 62 -24.23 -2.95 -21.67
C VAL A 62 -25.25 -2.37 -22.65
N ALA A 63 -26.43 -2.01 -22.14
CA ALA A 63 -27.34 -1.12 -22.86
C ALA A 63 -26.79 0.32 -22.81
N PRO A 64 -26.84 1.09 -23.92
CA PRO A 64 -26.33 2.46 -23.95
C PRO A 64 -27.17 3.39 -23.06
N ALA A 65 -26.48 4.15 -22.21
CA ALA A 65 -27.06 5.08 -21.25
C ALA A 65 -27.77 6.28 -21.93
N PRO A 66 -29.00 6.64 -21.52
CA PRO A 66 -29.58 7.95 -21.79
C PRO A 66 -29.10 8.99 -20.76
N TYR A 67 -28.90 10.21 -21.26
CA TYR A 67 -28.61 11.45 -20.52
C TYR A 67 -29.49 11.67 -19.28
N PRO A 68 -28.97 12.26 -18.18
CA PRO A 68 -29.80 12.69 -17.07
C PRO A 68 -30.34 14.10 -17.29
N GLY A 69 -31.66 14.23 -17.26
CA GLY A 69 -32.37 15.50 -17.23
C GLY A 69 -33.73 15.38 -16.55
N THR A 70 -33.84 16.06 -15.40
CA THR A 70 -35.04 16.50 -14.67
C THR A 70 -35.79 15.54 -13.73
N ALA A 71 -36.13 16.14 -12.59
CA ALA A 71 -36.64 15.62 -11.34
C ALA A 71 -38.10 15.12 -11.37
N ALA A 72 -38.41 14.19 -10.46
CA ALA A 72 -39.67 14.18 -9.71
C ALA A 72 -39.49 13.33 -8.43
N ILE A 73 -39.63 13.96 -7.27
CA ILE A 73 -39.73 13.27 -5.98
C ILE A 73 -41.21 13.19 -5.63
N SER A 74 -41.77 11.98 -5.68
CA SER A 74 -43.06 11.63 -5.09
C SER A 74 -42.79 10.60 -3.99
N GLY A 75 -43.08 10.97 -2.75
CA GLY A 75 -42.96 10.07 -1.59
C GLY A 75 -44.26 10.09 -0.78
N THR A 76 -44.90 8.93 -0.70
CA THR A 76 -46.13 8.69 0.06
C THR A 76 -45.83 7.80 1.26
N GLY A 77 -46.30 8.22 2.44
CA GLY A 77 -46.93 7.34 3.43
C GLY A 77 -46.05 6.72 4.53
N GLY A 78 -46.40 7.00 5.79
CA GLY A 78 -45.97 6.20 6.94
C GLY A 78 -46.09 6.88 8.31
N GLN A 79 -47.31 7.08 8.80
CA GLN A 79 -47.63 7.34 10.22
C GLN A 79 -47.47 6.04 11.04
N PRO A 80 -47.35 6.05 12.40
CA PRO A 80 -48.44 6.45 13.30
C PRO A 80 -48.02 7.24 14.57
N ALA A 81 -49.05 7.56 15.35
CA ALA A 81 -49.17 8.53 16.44
C ALA A 81 -48.54 8.14 17.78
N GLU A 82 -48.26 9.15 18.63
CA GLU A 82 -48.79 9.21 20.01
C GLU A 82 -48.69 10.63 20.62
N THR A 83 -49.49 10.85 21.66
CA THR A 83 -50.06 12.09 22.20
C THR A 83 -49.39 12.60 23.49
N ALA A 84 -49.36 13.93 23.73
CA ALA A 84 -49.59 14.62 25.02
C ALA A 84 -49.26 16.13 24.86
N ALA A 85 -50.23 17.04 24.79
CA ALA A 85 -50.87 17.77 25.91
C ALA A 85 -49.91 18.71 26.67
N PHE A 86 -49.98 20.02 26.38
CA PHE A 86 -49.58 21.07 27.33
C PHE A 86 -50.72 22.08 27.53
N ALA A 87 -51.07 22.23 28.80
CA ALA A 87 -52.15 23.01 29.33
C ALA A 87 -51.85 24.51 29.34
N THR A 88 -52.84 25.29 28.93
CA THR A 88 -52.96 26.72 29.23
C THR A 88 -53.41 26.90 30.68
N ALA A 89 -52.63 27.60 31.50
CA ALA A 89 -53.03 28.09 32.81
C ALA A 89 -52.81 29.61 32.89
N THR A 90 -53.90 30.37 32.76
CA THR A 90 -53.97 31.78 33.15
C THR A 90 -54.67 31.87 34.51
N ALA A 91 -53.97 32.39 35.51
CA ALA A 91 -54.54 32.70 36.82
C ALA A 91 -55.12 34.13 36.83
N VAL A 92 -56.28 34.27 37.46
CA VAL A 92 -57.08 35.48 37.63
C VAL A 92 -57.25 35.76 39.13
N TYR A 93 -57.35 37.06 39.45
CA TYR A 93 -57.92 37.76 40.65
C TYR A 93 -56.96 38.32 41.72
N PRO A 94 -57.38 39.33 42.52
CA PRO A 94 -58.37 40.40 42.27
C PRO A 94 -57.91 41.82 42.72
N GLY A 95 -58.45 42.84 42.05
CA GLY A 95 -59.17 43.98 42.66
C GLY A 95 -58.43 45.00 43.54
N PHE A 96 -58.31 46.23 43.03
CA PHE A 96 -58.79 47.43 43.73
C PHE A 96 -59.27 48.45 42.69
N ALA A 97 -60.49 48.95 42.90
CA ALA A 97 -61.12 50.03 42.15
C ALA A 97 -60.88 51.38 42.84
N ALA A 98 -60.73 52.44 42.06
CA ALA A 98 -61.32 53.75 42.35
C ALA A 98 -61.29 54.64 41.10
N ASP A 99 -62.42 55.29 40.88
CA ASP A 99 -62.78 56.14 39.76
C ASP A 99 -62.17 57.55 39.82
N ALA A 100 -62.20 58.15 38.62
CA ALA A 100 -62.45 59.56 38.31
C ALA A 100 -61.34 60.64 38.38
N ALA A 101 -61.46 61.50 37.36
CA ALA A 101 -61.14 62.93 37.28
C ALA A 101 -59.80 63.34 36.62
N THR A 102 -59.91 63.59 35.31
CA THR A 102 -59.40 64.77 34.58
C THR A 102 -58.61 65.79 35.39
N ALA A 103 -57.32 65.98 35.06
CA ALA A 103 -56.67 67.30 35.08
C ALA A 103 -55.34 67.29 34.29
N ALA A 104 -55.30 68.15 33.26
CA ALA A 104 -54.15 68.89 32.74
C ALA A 104 -52.80 68.17 32.52
N ALA A 105 -52.47 67.98 31.24
CA ALA A 105 -51.12 67.71 30.76
C ALA A 105 -50.08 68.73 31.26
N PRO A 106 -48.96 68.28 31.86
CA PRO A 106 -47.71 69.00 31.74
C PRO A 106 -47.00 68.53 30.47
N LYS A 107 -46.68 69.47 29.58
CA LYS A 107 -45.78 69.24 28.45
C LYS A 107 -44.42 68.74 28.96
N LYS A 108 -44.19 67.42 28.94
CA LYS A 108 -42.83 66.84 28.86
C LYS A 108 -42.68 66.16 27.52
N LYS A 109 -42.52 67.02 26.51
CA LYS A 109 -42.20 66.64 25.14
C LYS A 109 -40.80 66.04 25.16
N HIS A 110 -40.64 64.84 24.61
CA HIS A 110 -39.39 64.11 24.34
C HIS A 110 -38.82 63.15 25.41
N THR A 111 -39.24 63.15 26.69
CA THR A 111 -38.58 62.27 27.70
C THR A 111 -38.71 60.77 27.39
N VAL A 112 -39.89 60.31 26.96
CA VAL A 112 -40.12 58.88 26.60
C VAL A 112 -39.35 58.51 25.32
N LEU A 113 -39.29 59.42 24.35
CA LEU A 113 -38.52 59.24 23.11
C LEU A 113 -37.02 59.07 23.41
N TRP A 114 -36.46 59.90 24.29
CA TRP A 114 -35.05 59.81 24.70
C TRP A 114 -34.73 58.52 25.46
N VAL A 115 -35.66 58.00 26.26
CA VAL A 115 -35.51 56.69 26.92
C VAL A 115 -35.46 55.56 25.90
N ILE A 116 -36.37 55.56 24.92
CA ILE A 116 -36.38 54.55 23.84
C ILE A 116 -35.10 54.66 23.00
N LEU A 117 -34.68 55.87 22.63
CA LEU A 117 -33.46 56.09 21.84
C LEU A 117 -32.20 55.62 22.59
N SER A 118 -32.14 55.84 23.90
CA SER A 118 -31.06 55.37 24.77
C SER A 118 -31.01 53.83 24.82
N ILE A 119 -32.17 53.17 24.99
CA ILE A 119 -32.27 51.71 24.98
C ILE A 119 -31.83 51.13 23.63
N VAL A 120 -32.28 51.72 22.52
CA VAL A 120 -31.89 51.28 21.18
C VAL A 120 -30.38 51.46 20.96
N LEU A 121 -29.80 52.58 21.38
CA LEU A 121 -28.36 52.82 21.28
C LEU A 121 -27.56 51.76 22.05
N VAL A 122 -27.96 51.42 23.27
CA VAL A 122 -27.30 50.39 24.08
C VAL A 122 -27.42 49.01 23.41
N LEU A 123 -28.58 48.65 22.87
CA LEU A 123 -28.76 47.40 22.13
C LEU A 123 -27.86 47.32 20.90
N VAL A 124 -27.77 48.40 20.12
CA VAL A 124 -26.88 48.45 18.95
C VAL A 124 -25.42 48.31 19.36
N LEU A 125 -24.99 49.01 20.43
CA LEU A 125 -23.63 48.90 20.94
C LEU A 125 -23.33 47.50 21.48
N ALA A 126 -24.29 46.84 22.13
CA ALA A 126 -24.14 45.47 22.59
C ALA A 126 -23.96 44.50 21.41
N VAL A 127 -24.74 44.65 20.34
CA VAL A 127 -24.60 43.85 19.11
C VAL A 127 -23.26 44.10 18.42
N ILE A 128 -22.82 45.34 18.30
CA ILE A 128 -21.52 45.66 17.71
C ILE A 128 -20.39 45.08 18.58
N GLY A 129 -20.49 45.26 19.89
CA GLY A 129 -19.50 44.76 20.84
C GLY A 129 -19.35 43.24 20.79
N THR A 130 -20.45 42.49 20.71
CA THR A 130 -20.39 41.02 20.58
C THR A 130 -19.79 40.58 19.25
N VAL A 131 -20.06 41.28 18.14
CA VAL A 131 -19.45 41.00 16.83
C VAL A 131 -17.93 41.22 16.88
N VAL A 132 -17.47 42.36 17.39
CA VAL A 132 -16.03 42.64 17.52
C VAL A 132 -15.34 41.63 18.42
N PHE A 133 -15.96 41.28 19.56
CA PHE A 133 -15.43 40.26 20.46
C PHE A 133 -15.33 38.88 19.78
N ALA A 134 -16.33 38.49 18.99
CA ALA A 134 -16.33 37.23 18.25
C ALA A 134 -15.18 37.14 17.24
N PHE A 135 -14.95 38.20 16.45
CA PHE A 135 -13.86 38.24 15.47
C PHE A 135 -12.47 38.32 16.11
N THR A 136 -12.32 39.07 17.20
CA THR A 136 -11.01 39.24 17.88
C THR A 136 -10.58 38.03 18.71
N THR A 137 -11.54 37.20 19.13
CA THR A 137 -11.26 35.95 19.87
C THR A 137 -11.32 34.71 18.99
N ALA A 138 -11.45 34.88 17.67
CA ALA A 138 -11.46 33.77 16.72
C ALA A 138 -10.15 32.98 16.80
N ARG A 139 -10.25 31.65 16.90
CA ARG A 139 -9.09 30.77 16.83
C ARG A 139 -8.93 30.31 15.39
N HIS A 140 -7.76 30.58 14.83
CA HIS A 140 -7.35 30.12 13.51
C HIS A 140 -6.40 28.94 13.67
N TRP A 141 -6.56 27.92 12.84
CA TRP A 141 -5.57 26.85 12.70
C TRP A 141 -5.57 26.30 11.27
N THR A 142 -4.51 25.58 10.94
CA THR A 142 -4.40 24.83 9.70
C THR A 142 -5.01 23.45 9.92
N ALA A 143 -6.21 23.23 9.38
CA ALA A 143 -6.83 21.92 9.38
C ALA A 143 -6.22 21.08 8.27
N ILE A 144 -5.86 19.83 8.58
CA ILE A 144 -5.35 18.86 7.62
C ILE A 144 -6.54 18.06 7.10
N ASP A 145 -6.92 18.28 5.84
CA ASP A 145 -8.01 17.55 5.19
C ASP A 145 -7.56 16.17 4.74
N VAL A 146 -6.36 16.12 4.16
CA VAL A 146 -5.71 14.90 3.71
C VAL A 146 -4.29 14.92 4.27
N PRO A 147 -3.90 13.92 5.09
CA PRO A 147 -2.55 13.85 5.61
C PRO A 147 -1.54 13.69 4.48
N GLU A 148 -0.29 14.05 4.75
CA GLU A 148 0.81 13.80 3.83
C GLU A 148 0.93 12.30 3.57
N HIS A 149 1.04 11.92 2.30
CA HIS A 149 1.41 10.57 1.91
C HIS A 149 2.92 10.55 1.65
N PRO A 150 3.72 9.98 2.56
CA PRO A 150 5.14 9.86 2.34
C PRO A 150 5.41 8.95 1.15
N GLU A 151 6.48 9.24 0.43
CA GLU A 151 6.94 8.42 -0.68
C GLU A 151 7.23 7.00 -0.20
N THR A 152 6.73 6.02 -0.94
CA THR A 152 7.03 4.62 -0.70
C THR A 152 8.09 4.12 -1.67
N PHE A 153 8.86 3.14 -1.22
CA PHE A 153 9.97 2.59 -1.96
C PHE A 153 9.82 1.08 -2.10
N HIS A 154 10.28 0.56 -3.22
CA HIS A 154 10.45 -0.88 -3.43
C HIS A 154 11.87 -1.21 -3.86
N THR A 155 12.25 -2.46 -3.69
CA THR A 155 13.58 -2.95 -4.09
C THR A 155 13.48 -3.59 -5.46
N GLU A 156 14.31 -3.13 -6.39
CA GLU A 156 14.50 -3.76 -7.70
C GLU A 156 15.89 -4.41 -7.78
N GLU A 157 15.94 -5.61 -8.33
CA GLU A 157 17.20 -6.24 -8.76
C GLU A 157 17.54 -5.80 -10.19
N TYR A 158 18.80 -5.47 -10.44
CA TYR A 158 19.30 -5.15 -11.77
C TYR A 158 20.66 -5.82 -12.02
N ASP A 159 20.92 -6.16 -13.29
CA ASP A 159 22.21 -6.71 -13.70
C ASP A 159 23.25 -5.58 -13.70
N THR A 160 24.39 -5.81 -13.04
CA THR A 160 25.47 -4.81 -12.96
C THR A 160 26.25 -4.70 -14.27
N GLY A 161 26.06 -5.66 -15.18
CA GLY A 161 26.89 -5.86 -16.37
C GLY A 161 28.21 -6.58 -16.08
N LEU A 162 28.47 -6.94 -14.83
CA LEU A 162 29.57 -7.80 -14.43
C LEU A 162 29.11 -9.25 -14.31
N TYR A 163 30.06 -10.17 -14.44
CA TYR A 163 29.83 -11.59 -14.29
C TYR A 163 30.76 -12.18 -13.24
N ASP A 164 30.18 -12.97 -12.34
CA ASP A 164 30.95 -13.83 -11.45
C ASP A 164 31.22 -15.16 -12.13
N VAL A 165 32.40 -15.72 -11.85
CA VAL A 165 32.84 -16.99 -12.42
C VAL A 165 33.18 -17.94 -11.28
N THR A 166 32.59 -19.11 -11.32
CA THR A 166 32.82 -20.18 -10.35
C THR A 166 33.35 -21.41 -11.07
N MET A 167 34.11 -22.23 -10.35
CA MET A 167 34.62 -23.50 -10.84
C MET A 167 33.87 -24.62 -10.12
N ASP A 168 33.35 -25.59 -10.87
CA ASP A 168 32.78 -26.79 -10.30
C ASP A 168 33.85 -27.83 -9.95
N GLU A 169 33.44 -28.96 -9.36
CA GLU A 169 34.33 -30.08 -9.03
C GLU A 169 34.36 -31.14 -10.15
N ILE A 170 33.80 -30.86 -11.32
CA ILE A 170 33.65 -31.80 -12.42
C ILE A 170 34.79 -31.60 -13.41
N ASN A 171 35.78 -32.49 -13.36
CA ASN A 171 36.90 -32.44 -14.29
C ASN A 171 36.40 -32.65 -15.73
N PRO A 172 36.72 -31.74 -16.68
CA PRO A 172 36.31 -31.90 -18.07
C PRO A 172 37.04 -33.05 -18.77
N CYS A 173 38.19 -33.49 -18.25
CA CYS A 173 39.00 -34.56 -18.84
C CYS A 173 38.69 -35.94 -18.26
N TRP A 174 39.17 -36.98 -18.94
CA TRP A 174 39.16 -38.36 -18.45
C TRP A 174 40.55 -38.99 -18.41
N VAL A 175 40.71 -40.02 -17.58
CA VAL A 175 41.96 -40.78 -17.47
C VAL A 175 42.25 -41.49 -18.81
N ASN A 176 43.51 -41.46 -19.24
CA ASN A 176 43.98 -41.91 -20.56
C ASN A 176 43.46 -41.09 -21.75
N GLU A 177 42.96 -39.87 -21.51
CA GLU A 177 42.78 -38.89 -22.59
C GLU A 177 44.14 -38.35 -23.06
N ASP A 178 44.24 -38.00 -24.34
CA ASP A 178 45.38 -37.28 -24.86
C ASP A 178 45.52 -35.93 -24.13
N TRP A 179 46.74 -35.58 -23.73
CA TRP A 179 46.99 -34.39 -22.92
C TRP A 179 46.63 -33.09 -23.65
N THR A 180 46.86 -33.03 -24.97
CA THR A 180 46.50 -31.88 -25.79
C THR A 180 44.98 -31.74 -25.87
N ASP A 181 44.24 -32.84 -26.03
CA ASP A 181 42.76 -32.82 -26.06
C ASP A 181 42.18 -32.33 -24.73
N CYS A 182 42.68 -32.87 -23.61
CA CYS A 182 42.29 -32.42 -22.27
C CYS A 182 42.58 -30.92 -22.06
N THR A 183 43.76 -30.45 -22.45
CA THR A 183 44.13 -29.02 -22.37
C THR A 183 43.18 -28.15 -23.20
N ASN A 184 42.75 -28.62 -24.38
CA ASN A 184 41.81 -27.90 -25.22
C ASN A 184 40.40 -27.80 -24.61
N LEU A 185 39.98 -28.79 -23.81
CA LEU A 185 38.72 -28.70 -23.05
C LEU A 185 38.77 -27.60 -21.98
N TYR A 186 39.88 -27.50 -21.25
CA TYR A 186 40.11 -26.39 -20.30
C TYR A 186 40.12 -25.03 -21.01
N VAL A 187 40.80 -24.92 -22.16
CA VAL A 187 40.80 -23.70 -22.99
C VAL A 187 39.39 -23.34 -23.45
N ALA A 188 38.58 -24.33 -23.83
CA ALA A 188 37.19 -24.10 -24.24
C ALA A 188 36.34 -23.58 -23.07
N SER A 189 36.48 -24.16 -21.87
CA SER A 189 35.78 -23.69 -20.66
C SER A 189 36.18 -22.27 -20.27
N TYR A 190 37.49 -21.96 -20.31
CA TYR A 190 37.99 -20.60 -20.09
C TYR A 190 37.41 -19.60 -21.10
N ASN A 191 37.43 -19.93 -22.39
CA ASN A 191 36.90 -19.03 -23.42
C ASN A 191 35.39 -18.81 -23.28
N ALA A 192 34.65 -19.82 -22.82
CA ALA A 192 33.21 -19.71 -22.60
C ALA A 192 32.86 -18.83 -21.40
N ALA A 193 33.61 -18.92 -20.30
CA ALA A 193 33.28 -18.23 -19.05
C ALA A 193 34.00 -16.89 -18.83
N CYS A 194 35.24 -16.74 -19.35
CA CYS A 194 36.15 -15.65 -19.00
C CYS A 194 36.44 -14.69 -20.16
N SER A 195 36.33 -15.13 -21.42
CA SER A 195 36.75 -14.33 -22.58
C SER A 195 35.67 -13.33 -23.02
N GLY A 196 36.06 -12.07 -23.22
CA GLY A 196 35.19 -11.05 -23.81
C GLY A 196 34.08 -10.52 -22.91
N VAL A 197 34.17 -10.74 -21.60
CA VAL A 197 33.17 -10.37 -20.60
C VAL A 197 33.78 -9.48 -19.51
N SER A 198 32.97 -8.62 -18.89
CA SER A 198 33.41 -7.84 -17.73
C SER A 198 33.17 -8.67 -16.48
N LEU A 199 34.24 -8.96 -15.72
CA LEU A 199 34.19 -9.87 -14.58
C LEU A 199 34.16 -9.11 -13.25
N THR A 200 33.60 -9.74 -12.22
CA THR A 200 33.78 -9.30 -10.83
C THR A 200 35.25 -9.44 -10.40
N GLU A 201 35.63 -8.87 -9.27
CA GLU A 201 36.98 -9.06 -8.70
C GLU A 201 37.27 -10.55 -8.45
N ASN A 202 36.29 -11.27 -7.90
CA ASN A 202 36.40 -12.70 -7.65
C ASN A 202 36.47 -13.51 -8.95
N GLY A 203 35.57 -13.25 -9.91
CA GLY A 203 35.59 -13.92 -11.21
C GLY A 203 36.90 -13.69 -11.97
N SER A 204 37.48 -12.49 -11.88
CA SER A 204 38.79 -12.17 -12.46
C SER A 204 39.91 -13.00 -11.83
N ALA A 205 39.88 -13.21 -10.51
CA ALA A 205 40.85 -14.04 -9.80
C ALA A 205 40.74 -15.52 -10.21
N VAL A 206 39.53 -16.06 -10.29
CA VAL A 206 39.27 -17.44 -10.75
C VAL A 206 39.77 -17.63 -12.17
N CYS A 207 39.41 -16.73 -13.09
CA CYS A 207 39.86 -16.80 -14.48
C CYS A 207 41.39 -16.69 -14.62
N THR A 208 42.05 -15.87 -13.81
CA THR A 208 43.52 -15.74 -13.83
C THR A 208 44.19 -17.03 -13.37
N ASP A 209 43.75 -17.60 -12.24
CA ASP A 209 44.28 -18.89 -11.74
C ASP A 209 44.06 -20.02 -12.76
N TYR A 210 42.88 -20.05 -13.38
CA TYR A 210 42.55 -21.05 -14.40
C TYR A 210 43.40 -20.90 -15.67
N ALA A 211 43.68 -19.66 -16.09
CA ALA A 211 44.57 -19.40 -17.22
C ALA A 211 46.02 -19.81 -16.92
N ASP A 212 46.52 -19.53 -15.71
CA ASP A 212 47.86 -19.94 -15.28
C ASP A 212 48.01 -21.46 -15.25
N MET A 213 46.96 -22.18 -14.82
CA MET A 213 46.89 -23.64 -14.87
C MET A 213 46.93 -24.15 -16.33
N ILE A 214 46.16 -23.56 -17.24
CA ILE A 214 46.18 -23.92 -18.67
C ILE A 214 47.58 -23.75 -19.26
N GLU A 215 48.27 -22.64 -18.97
CA GLU A 215 49.63 -22.41 -19.46
C GLU A 215 50.63 -23.42 -18.89
N GLN A 216 50.47 -23.83 -17.62
CA GLN A 216 51.25 -24.91 -17.04
C GLN A 216 50.99 -26.25 -17.73
N MET A 217 49.74 -26.54 -18.10
CA MET A 217 49.40 -27.77 -18.85
C MET A 217 50.04 -27.76 -20.23
N LYS A 218 49.94 -26.65 -20.97
CA LYS A 218 50.59 -26.50 -22.28
C LYS A 218 52.10 -26.64 -22.20
N ALA A 219 52.72 -26.12 -21.15
CA ALA A 219 54.18 -26.20 -20.95
C ALA A 219 54.66 -27.63 -20.65
N GLN A 220 53.79 -28.49 -20.12
CA GLN A 220 54.07 -29.89 -19.82
C GLN A 220 53.69 -30.83 -20.97
N ASP A 221 53.08 -30.32 -22.04
CA ASP A 221 52.62 -31.11 -23.16
C ASP A 221 53.79 -31.72 -23.96
N GLY A 222 53.59 -32.92 -24.50
CA GLY A 222 54.60 -33.68 -25.22
C GLY A 222 54.00 -34.86 -25.99
N ASP A 223 54.70 -35.30 -27.04
CA ASP A 223 54.23 -36.38 -27.90
C ASP A 223 53.93 -37.67 -27.09
N GLY A 224 52.68 -38.13 -27.16
CA GLY A 224 52.21 -39.36 -26.51
C GLY A 224 51.97 -39.20 -25.00
N TYR A 225 51.75 -37.98 -24.51
CA TYR A 225 51.38 -37.72 -23.12
C TYR A 225 49.87 -37.92 -22.94
N TYR A 226 49.51 -38.60 -21.85
CA TYR A 226 48.13 -38.90 -21.51
C TYR A 226 47.84 -38.51 -20.06
N VAL A 227 46.59 -38.20 -19.77
CA VAL A 227 46.13 -37.85 -18.41
C VAL A 227 46.22 -39.09 -17.49
N GLU A 228 47.13 -39.04 -16.52
CA GLU A 228 47.30 -40.12 -15.53
C GLU A 228 46.35 -39.97 -14.33
N THR A 229 46.15 -38.74 -13.85
CA THR A 229 45.23 -38.43 -12.74
C THR A 229 44.40 -37.19 -13.06
N LEU A 230 43.14 -37.21 -12.61
CA LEU A 230 42.25 -36.06 -12.71
C LEU A 230 42.63 -35.08 -11.60
N GLY A 231 43.17 -33.93 -11.97
CA GLY A 231 43.50 -32.84 -11.03
C GLY A 231 42.25 -32.25 -10.36
N GLY A 232 42.44 -31.22 -9.54
CA GLY A 232 41.36 -30.56 -8.80
C GLY A 232 40.58 -29.49 -9.57
N TYR A 233 40.93 -29.24 -10.83
CA TYR A 233 40.26 -28.23 -11.66
C TYR A 233 39.03 -28.82 -12.34
N GLY A 234 37.92 -28.09 -12.29
CA GLY A 234 36.67 -28.44 -12.97
C GLY A 234 36.32 -27.49 -14.11
N GLY A 235 35.06 -27.54 -14.53
CA GLY A 235 34.50 -26.60 -15.50
C GLY A 235 34.20 -25.24 -14.88
N LEU A 236 34.41 -24.17 -15.64
CA LEU A 236 34.00 -22.83 -15.26
C LEU A 236 32.54 -22.56 -15.65
N HIS A 237 31.82 -21.91 -14.75
CA HIS A 237 30.45 -21.43 -14.91
C HIS A 237 30.39 -19.93 -14.71
N GLN A 238 29.62 -19.26 -15.55
CA GLN A 238 29.44 -17.82 -15.49
C GLN A 238 28.02 -17.49 -15.02
N THR A 239 27.90 -16.57 -14.06
CA THR A 239 26.62 -16.03 -13.60
C THR A 239 26.65 -14.51 -13.61
N ALA A 240 25.59 -13.87 -14.12
CA ALA A 240 25.49 -12.41 -14.09
C ALA A 240 25.40 -11.92 -12.64
N GLU A 241 26.21 -10.93 -12.28
CA GLU A 241 26.13 -10.29 -10.97
C GLU A 241 24.91 -9.36 -10.95
N ARG A 242 24.12 -9.50 -9.88
CA ARG A 242 22.95 -8.66 -9.62
C ARG A 242 23.18 -7.80 -8.40
N ALA A 243 22.78 -6.55 -8.50
CA ALA A 243 22.71 -5.63 -7.39
C ALA A 243 21.26 -5.23 -7.13
N THR A 244 21.00 -4.74 -5.92
CA THR A 244 19.70 -4.17 -5.55
C THR A 244 19.78 -2.66 -5.52
N ARG A 245 18.70 -1.99 -5.94
CA ARG A 245 18.51 -0.56 -5.71
C ARG A 245 17.12 -0.32 -5.14
N GLU A 246 17.03 0.72 -4.34
CA GLU A 246 15.76 1.24 -3.87
C GLU A 246 15.19 2.19 -4.94
N VAL A 247 13.96 1.94 -5.36
CA VAL A 247 13.26 2.70 -6.39
C VAL A 247 12.00 3.28 -5.77
N SER A 248 11.82 4.58 -5.97
CA SER A 248 10.62 5.30 -5.56
C SER A 248 9.41 4.86 -6.39
N ASN A 249 8.25 4.80 -5.73
CA ASN A 249 6.96 4.59 -6.37
C ASN A 249 6.35 5.88 -6.97
N ASP A 250 7.02 7.02 -6.83
CA ASP A 250 6.57 8.36 -7.27
C ASP A 250 5.15 8.69 -6.77
N ASP A 251 4.84 8.25 -5.54
CA ASP A 251 3.52 8.35 -4.92
C ASP A 251 3.43 9.44 -3.83
N TYR A 252 4.49 10.23 -3.66
CA TYR A 252 4.49 11.34 -2.72
C TYR A 252 3.32 12.30 -2.98
N THR A 253 2.51 12.57 -1.95
CA THR A 253 1.51 13.65 -2.00
C THR A 253 1.60 14.53 -0.75
N PRO A 254 1.73 15.85 -0.91
CA PRO A 254 1.81 16.76 0.23
C PRO A 254 0.47 16.80 0.97
N ALA A 255 0.51 17.11 2.27
CA ALA A 255 -0.70 17.32 3.06
C ALA A 255 -1.58 18.42 2.42
N GLN A 256 -2.86 18.10 2.22
CA GLN A 256 -3.83 19.10 1.81
C GLN A 256 -4.40 19.75 3.07
N THR A 257 -4.30 21.06 3.13
CA THR A 257 -4.69 21.83 4.30
C THR A 257 -5.53 23.03 3.94
N HIS A 258 -6.41 23.43 4.85
CA HIS A 258 -7.15 24.68 4.77
C HIS A 258 -7.09 25.44 6.10
N GLU A 259 -7.36 26.74 6.04
CA GLU A 259 -7.48 27.56 7.25
C GLU A 259 -8.87 27.38 7.85
N ALA A 260 -8.92 26.79 9.04
CA ALA A 260 -10.14 26.63 9.82
C ALA A 260 -10.23 27.74 10.88
N VAL A 261 -11.45 28.24 11.08
CA VAL A 261 -11.74 29.34 12.00
C VAL A 261 -12.88 28.96 12.93
N CYS A 262 -12.65 29.14 14.24
CA CYS A 262 -13.67 28.97 15.27
C CYS A 262 -13.97 30.31 15.96
N TYR A 263 -15.19 30.79 15.77
CA TYR A 263 -15.73 31.97 16.43
C TYR A 263 -16.48 31.57 17.71
N LEU A 264 -16.22 32.30 18.80
CA LEU A 264 -16.92 32.14 20.08
C LEU A 264 -16.88 30.72 20.70
N GLY A 265 -16.03 29.83 20.17
CA GLY A 265 -15.90 28.45 20.64
C GLY A 265 -16.94 27.45 20.11
N PHE A 266 -17.88 27.88 19.25
CA PHE A 266 -18.94 26.99 18.73
C PHE A 266 -19.43 27.30 17.31
N ILE A 267 -19.02 28.43 16.71
CA ILE A 267 -19.43 28.80 15.33
C ILE A 267 -18.23 28.60 14.41
N GLY A 268 -18.42 27.80 13.36
CA GLY A 268 -17.34 27.42 12.44
C GLY A 268 -16.78 26.03 12.79
N GLU A 269 -15.63 25.71 12.23
CA GLU A 269 -14.95 24.46 12.54
C GLU A 269 -14.27 24.64 13.89
N CYS A 270 -14.89 24.11 14.95
CA CYS A 270 -14.39 24.20 16.32
C CYS A 270 -13.81 22.84 16.72
N GLY A 271 -12.48 22.74 16.79
CA GLY A 271 -11.73 21.48 16.81
C GLY A 271 -12.27 20.40 17.77
N THR A 272 -12.88 19.36 17.19
CA THR A 272 -13.10 18.06 17.82
C THR A 272 -12.34 16.91 17.13
N SER A 273 -11.55 17.21 16.09
CA SER A 273 -10.94 16.17 15.25
C SER A 273 -9.49 16.48 14.88
N ALA A 274 -8.72 17.08 15.79
CA ALA A 274 -7.30 16.77 15.80
C ALA A 274 -7.22 15.33 16.34
N SER A 275 -7.42 14.36 15.45
CA SER A 275 -6.97 13.00 15.67
C SER A 275 -5.50 13.11 16.03
N THR A 276 -5.23 13.08 17.32
CA THR A 276 -3.95 12.66 17.86
C THR A 276 -3.74 11.25 17.35
N THR A 277 -3.28 11.13 16.11
CA THR A 277 -2.56 9.93 15.67
C THR A 277 -1.22 10.03 16.37
N SER A 278 -1.22 9.65 17.65
CA SER A 278 -0.01 9.29 18.37
C SER A 278 0.63 8.15 17.58
N GLY A 279 1.76 8.44 16.94
CA GLY A 279 2.70 7.43 16.49
C GLY A 279 3.31 6.67 17.66
#